data_AF-A0A967LLX3-F1
#
_entry.id   AF-A0A967LLX3-F1
#
_cell.length_a   1.000
_cell.length_b   1.000
_cell.length_c   1.000
_cell.angle_alpha   90.00
_cell.angle_beta   90.00
_cell.angle_gamma   90.00
#
_symmetry.space_group_name_H-M   'P 1'
#
loop_
_entity.id
_entity.type
_entity.pdbx_description
1 polymer ?
#
loop_
_entity_poly.entity_id
_entity_poly.type
_entity_poly.pdbx_seq_one_letter_code
_entity_poly.pdbx_strand_id
1 'polypeptide(L)'
;MLPAGGSPARPSGREDSPSAAGTDADPIPDLGPAASRRVRARDEALAGEGWTRRFIGSPPRLEEMIALYRSLGQEVRTEPLEEGDLEHECAGCGLALSLFRIVYTRIPR
;
A
#
# COMPACT_ATOMS: atom_id res chain seq x y z
N MET A 1 21.53 -14.06 58.75
CA MET A 1 21.00 -12.82 59.35
C MET A 1 21.96 -11.70 58.99
N LEU A 2 21.70 -10.99 57.89
CA LEU A 2 22.29 -9.73 57.39
C LEU A 2 21.34 -9.21 56.27
N PRO A 3 21.23 -7.89 56.03
CA PRO A 3 19.92 -7.23 55.95
C PRO A 3 19.41 -6.91 54.54
N ALA A 4 18.10 -6.60 54.53
CA ALA A 4 17.29 -6.15 53.40
C ALA A 4 17.89 -4.94 52.68
N GLY A 5 18.12 -5.09 51.37
CA GLY A 5 18.34 -3.98 50.44
C GLY A 5 17.00 -3.48 49.91
N GLY A 6 16.55 -2.33 50.40
CA GLY A 6 15.38 -1.62 49.91
C GLY A 6 15.60 -1.08 48.50
N SER A 7 14.67 -1.37 47.59
CA SER A 7 14.65 -0.81 46.24
C SER A 7 14.08 0.62 46.29
N PRO A 8 14.77 1.65 45.77
CA PRO A 8 14.20 2.99 45.75
C PRO A 8 13.10 3.11 44.69
N ALA A 9 12.00 3.74 45.11
CA ALA A 9 10.83 4.06 44.31
C ALA A 9 11.21 4.85 43.04
N ARG A 10 10.66 4.42 41.89
CA ARG A 10 10.73 5.18 40.64
C ARG A 10 9.88 6.45 40.75
N PRO A 11 10.39 7.64 40.40
CA PRO A 11 9.56 8.83 40.34
C PRO A 11 8.57 8.73 39.18
N SER A 12 7.30 8.98 39.49
CA SER A 12 6.21 9.26 38.54
C SER A 12 6.50 10.62 37.87
N GLY A 13 7.17 10.57 36.72
CA GLY A 13 7.35 11.73 35.85
C GLY A 13 6.18 11.82 34.87
N ARG A 14 5.33 12.83 35.07
CA ARG A 14 4.33 13.28 34.11
C ARG A 14 5.08 13.84 32.89
N GLU A 15 5.04 13.14 31.77
CA GLU A 15 5.51 13.66 30.49
C GLU A 15 4.34 14.40 29.82
N ASP A 16 4.21 15.68 30.14
CA ASP A 16 3.40 16.63 29.38
C ASP A 16 4.01 16.72 27.97
N SER A 17 3.45 15.94 27.04
CA SER A 17 3.80 16.03 25.62
C SER A 17 3.36 17.39 25.08
N PRO A 18 4.26 18.20 24.49
CA PRO A 18 3.84 19.39 23.78
C PRO A 18 3.05 18.97 22.54
N SER A 19 1.80 19.40 22.52
CA SER A 19 0.89 19.34 21.37
C SER A 19 1.63 19.81 20.11
N ALA A 20 1.83 18.90 19.16
CA ALA A 20 2.23 19.25 17.82
C ALA A 20 1.08 20.07 17.21
N ALA A 21 1.24 21.40 17.22
CA ALA A 21 0.47 22.27 16.39
C ALA A 21 0.65 21.80 14.95
N GLY A 22 -0.38 21.14 14.41
CA GLY A 22 -0.43 20.75 13.01
C GLY A 22 -0.31 22.02 12.18
N THR A 23 0.83 22.17 11.52
CA THR A 23 1.04 23.13 10.46
C THR A 23 -0.08 22.98 9.45
N ASP A 24 -0.70 24.09 9.06
CA ASP A 24 -1.63 24.20 7.95
C ASP A 24 -1.00 23.54 6.72
N ALA A 25 -1.34 22.27 6.50
CA ALA A 25 -1.03 21.59 5.27
C ALA A 25 -1.94 22.22 4.22
N ASP A 26 -1.35 22.93 3.27
CA ASP A 26 -2.04 23.38 2.07
C ASP A 26 -2.93 22.23 1.55
N PRO A 27 -4.19 22.49 1.16
CA PRO A 27 -5.06 21.44 0.65
C PRO A 27 -4.42 20.81 -0.58
N ILE A 28 -4.04 19.54 -0.45
CA ILE A 28 -3.45 18.74 -1.52
C ILE A 28 -4.52 18.59 -2.63
N PRO A 29 -4.19 18.89 -3.90
CA PRO A 29 -5.18 19.01 -4.98
C PRO A 29 -5.81 17.66 -5.33
N ASP A 30 -7.15 17.62 -5.30
CA ASP A 30 -8.00 16.47 -5.66
C ASP A 30 -7.58 15.88 -7.03
N LEU A 31 -7.14 14.61 -7.02
CA LEU A 31 -6.85 13.85 -8.23
C LEU A 31 -8.14 13.68 -9.03
N GLY A 32 -8.35 14.59 -10.00
CA GLY A 32 -9.63 14.74 -10.67
C GLY A 32 -10.23 13.45 -11.28
N PRO A 33 -11.55 13.42 -11.52
CA PRO A 33 -12.38 12.23 -11.76
C PRO A 33 -12.05 11.42 -13.03
N ALA A 34 -11.13 11.89 -13.88
CA ALA A 34 -10.74 11.22 -15.11
C ALA A 34 -9.72 10.08 -14.86
N ALA A 35 -8.80 10.24 -13.91
CA ALA A 35 -7.78 9.23 -13.61
C ALA A 35 -8.41 7.95 -13.05
N SER A 36 -9.26 8.07 -12.03
CA SER A 36 -9.95 6.93 -11.41
C SER A 36 -10.91 6.21 -12.38
N ARG A 37 -11.50 6.92 -13.36
CA ARG A 37 -12.33 6.28 -14.40
C ARG A 37 -11.53 5.37 -15.32
N ARG A 38 -10.32 5.77 -15.70
CA ARG A 38 -9.44 4.94 -16.56
C ARG A 38 -9.06 3.65 -15.86
N VAL A 39 -8.66 3.76 -14.60
CA VAL A 39 -8.37 2.61 -13.73
C VAL A 39 -9.55 1.67 -13.63
N ARG A 40 -10.76 2.19 -13.38
CA ARG A 40 -11.97 1.36 -13.32
C ARG A 40 -12.26 0.67 -14.65
N ALA A 41 -12.14 1.38 -15.78
CA ALA A 41 -12.36 0.80 -17.10
C ALA A 41 -11.37 -0.33 -17.44
N ARG A 42 -10.09 -0.16 -17.06
CA ARG A 42 -9.07 -1.21 -17.19
C ARG A 42 -9.45 -2.45 -16.38
N ASP A 43 -9.80 -2.25 -15.11
CA ASP A 43 -10.14 -3.35 -14.20
C ASP A 43 -11.41 -4.09 -14.63
N GLU A 44 -12.43 -3.36 -15.10
CA GLU A 44 -13.67 -3.94 -15.65
C GLU A 44 -13.41 -4.74 -16.93
N ALA A 45 -12.58 -4.21 -17.85
CA ALA A 45 -12.21 -4.93 -19.07
C ALA A 45 -11.47 -6.24 -18.77
N LEU A 46 -10.50 -6.19 -17.86
CA LEU A 46 -9.75 -7.36 -17.40
C LEU A 46 -10.67 -8.37 -16.70
N ALA A 47 -11.60 -7.91 -15.88
CA ALA A 47 -12.60 -8.79 -15.26
C ALA A 47 -13.49 -9.47 -16.31
N GLY A 48 -13.88 -8.77 -17.38
CA GLY A 48 -14.62 -9.34 -18.51
C GLY A 48 -13.88 -10.46 -19.26
N GLU A 49 -12.54 -10.41 -19.27
CA GLU A 49 -11.66 -11.46 -19.79
C GLU A 49 -11.38 -12.61 -18.80
N GLY A 50 -11.98 -12.54 -17.59
CA GLY A 50 -11.80 -13.52 -16.53
C GLY A 50 -10.57 -13.31 -15.64
N TRP A 51 -9.92 -12.15 -15.70
CA TRP A 51 -8.85 -11.78 -14.79
C TRP A 51 -9.39 -11.30 -13.44
N THR A 52 -8.71 -11.65 -12.36
CA THR A 52 -9.02 -11.18 -11.00
C THR A 52 -7.83 -10.37 -10.47
N ARG A 53 -8.07 -9.12 -10.06
CA ARG A 53 -7.07 -8.26 -9.40
C ARG A 53 -6.68 -8.86 -8.03
N ARG A 54 -5.38 -8.93 -7.72
CA ARG A 54 -4.87 -9.60 -6.50
C ARG A 54 -4.00 -8.74 -5.61
N PHE A 55 -2.89 -8.25 -6.16
CA PHE A 55 -1.80 -7.70 -5.37
C PHE A 55 -1.22 -6.48 -6.06
N ILE A 56 -0.75 -5.50 -5.28
CA ILE A 56 0.03 -4.38 -5.80
C ILE A 56 1.35 -4.36 -5.05
N GLY A 57 2.47 -4.28 -5.76
CA GLY A 57 3.76 -4.21 -5.11
C GLY A 57 4.91 -3.96 -6.07
N SER A 58 6.07 -3.72 -5.49
CA SER A 58 7.36 -3.61 -6.16
C SER A 58 8.23 -4.85 -5.87
N PRO A 59 9.33 -5.06 -6.62
CA PRO A 59 10.31 -6.08 -6.31
C PRO A 59 10.95 -5.89 -4.91
N PRO A 60 11.40 -6.97 -4.25
CA PRO A 60 11.35 -8.37 -4.69
C PRO A 60 9.98 -9.03 -4.47
N ARG A 61 9.12 -8.45 -3.62
CA ARG A 61 7.83 -9.05 -3.23
C ARG A 61 6.91 -9.30 -4.43
N LEU A 62 6.89 -8.40 -5.41
CA LEU A 62 6.15 -8.60 -6.66
C LEU A 62 6.54 -9.92 -7.36
N GLU A 63 7.83 -10.20 -7.43
CA GLU A 63 8.36 -11.40 -8.10
C GLU A 63 7.98 -12.67 -7.33
N GLU A 64 8.08 -12.62 -6.00
CA GLU A 64 7.64 -13.70 -5.12
C GLU A 64 6.16 -14.04 -5.33
N MET A 65 5.29 -13.02 -5.39
CA MET A 65 3.85 -13.22 -5.59
C MET A 65 3.53 -13.78 -6.97
N ILE A 66 4.23 -13.32 -8.01
CA ILE A 66 4.09 -13.86 -9.38
C ILE A 66 4.50 -15.34 -9.40
N ALA A 67 5.65 -15.68 -8.80
CA ALA A 67 6.12 -17.05 -8.73
C ALA A 67 5.15 -17.95 -7.96
N LEU A 68 4.62 -17.47 -6.84
CA LEU A 68 3.62 -18.18 -6.04
C LEU A 68 2.36 -18.48 -6.87
N TYR A 69 1.73 -17.48 -7.49
CA TYR A 69 0.50 -17.71 -8.27
C TYR A 69 0.73 -18.64 -9.46
N ARG A 70 1.87 -18.52 -10.14
CA ARG A 70 2.26 -19.46 -11.21
C ARG A 70 2.45 -20.89 -10.69
N SER A 71 3.07 -21.08 -9.52
CA SER A 71 3.22 -22.41 -8.92
C SER A 71 1.90 -23.08 -8.54
N LEU A 72 0.85 -22.27 -8.30
CA LEU A 72 -0.51 -22.74 -8.07
C LEU A 72 -1.27 -23.05 -9.38
N GLY A 73 -0.59 -22.98 -10.54
CA GLY A 73 -1.17 -23.25 -11.85
C GLY A 73 -2.03 -22.11 -12.40
N GLN A 74 -1.91 -20.90 -11.85
CA GLN A 74 -2.67 -19.74 -12.34
C GLN A 74 -1.91 -19.03 -13.45
N GLU A 75 -2.66 -18.46 -14.40
CA GLU A 75 -2.11 -17.47 -15.31
C GLU A 75 -1.93 -16.14 -14.55
N VAL A 76 -0.82 -15.43 -14.82
CA VAL A 76 -0.49 -14.18 -14.14
C VAL A 76 -0.19 -13.10 -15.15
N ARG A 77 -0.86 -11.96 -15.01
CA ARG A 77 -0.67 -10.73 -15.79
C ARG A 77 -0.33 -9.57 -14.85
N THR A 78 0.52 -8.65 -15.28
CA THR A 78 0.85 -7.45 -14.51
C THR A 78 0.58 -6.18 -15.30
N GLU A 79 -0.07 -5.20 -14.68
CA GLU A 79 -0.28 -3.86 -15.22
C GLU A 79 0.53 -2.82 -14.44
N PRO A 80 0.98 -1.72 -15.07
CA PRO A 80 1.58 -0.60 -14.35
C PRO A 80 0.57 0.03 -13.38
N LEU A 81 1.07 0.59 -12.28
CA LEU A 81 0.26 1.42 -11.39
C LEU A 81 0.03 2.79 -12.07
N GLU A 82 -1.22 3.27 -12.07
CA GLU A 82 -1.57 4.60 -12.59
C GLU A 82 -1.91 5.57 -11.45
N GLU A 83 -1.91 6.87 -11.73
CA GLU A 83 -2.26 7.91 -10.75
C GLU A 83 -3.63 7.66 -10.10
N GLY A 84 -4.60 7.16 -10.87
CA GLY A 84 -5.93 6.84 -10.36
C GLY A 84 -5.99 5.61 -9.44
N ASP A 85 -4.91 4.83 -9.36
CA ASP A 85 -4.77 3.70 -8.43
C ASP A 85 -4.22 4.13 -7.07
N LEU A 86 -3.66 5.35 -6.98
CA LEU A 86 -3.10 5.90 -5.75
C LEU A 86 -4.21 6.54 -4.92
N GLU A 87 -4.07 6.41 -3.60
CA GLU A 87 -4.84 7.23 -2.67
C GLU A 87 -4.38 8.68 -2.75
N HIS A 88 -5.26 9.59 -2.34
CA HIS A 88 -5.04 11.04 -2.44
C HIS A 88 -3.74 11.51 -1.75
N GLU A 89 -3.38 10.88 -0.64
CA GLU A 89 -2.13 11.17 0.09
C GLU A 89 -0.85 10.80 -0.69
N CYS A 90 -0.97 9.93 -1.69
CA CYS A 90 0.12 9.51 -2.57
C CYS A 90 0.08 10.19 -3.94
N ALA A 91 -0.81 11.17 -4.14
CA ALA A 91 -0.95 11.90 -5.40
C ALA A 91 0.39 12.45 -5.90
N GLY A 92 0.74 12.16 -7.15
CA GLY A 92 1.97 12.58 -7.80
C GLY A 92 3.22 11.80 -7.38
N CYS A 93 3.10 10.68 -6.64
CA CYS A 93 4.23 9.86 -6.24
C CYS A 93 4.84 9.11 -7.43
N GLY A 94 5.74 9.78 -8.17
CA GLY A 94 6.41 9.19 -9.34
C GLY A 94 7.20 7.92 -9.03
N LEU A 95 7.73 7.79 -7.82
CA LEU A 95 8.41 6.57 -7.38
C LEU A 95 7.44 5.38 -7.34
N ALA A 96 6.25 5.55 -6.77
CA ALA A 96 5.22 4.51 -6.73
C ALA A 96 4.79 4.10 -8.14
N LEU A 97 4.49 5.08 -8.99
CA LEU A 97 4.07 4.85 -10.39
C LEU A 97 5.15 4.13 -11.22
N SER A 98 6.42 4.35 -10.93
CA SER A 98 7.53 3.70 -11.65
C SER A 98 7.85 2.29 -11.15
N LEU A 99 7.73 2.03 -9.85
CA LEU A 99 8.18 0.78 -9.23
C LEU A 99 7.09 -0.27 -9.04
N PHE A 100 5.85 0.16 -8.79
CA PHE A 100 4.78 -0.74 -8.40
C PHE A 100 4.02 -1.25 -9.64
N ARG A 101 3.60 -2.51 -9.55
CA ARG A 101 2.72 -3.12 -10.54
C ARG A 101 1.54 -3.79 -9.85
N ILE A 102 0.44 -3.91 -10.58
CA ILE A 102 -0.77 -4.61 -10.15
C ILE A 102 -0.74 -6.01 -10.77
N VAL A 103 -0.89 -7.02 -9.94
CA VAL A 103 -0.98 -8.43 -10.31
C VAL A 103 -2.44 -8.83 -10.50
N TYR A 104 -2.73 -9.41 -11.66
CA TYR A 104 -3.97 -10.08 -11.98
C TYR A 104 -3.73 -11.57 -12.20
N THR A 105 -4.69 -12.39 -11.78
CA THR A 105 -4.63 -13.84 -11.93
C THR A 105 -5.87 -14.35 -12.64
N ARG A 106 -5.71 -15.40 -13.45
CA ARG A 106 -6.82 -16.15 -14.05
C ARG A 106 -6.61 -17.64 -13.80
N ILE A 107 -7.70 -18.37 -13.58
CA ILE A 107 -7.67 -19.84 -13.57
C ILE A 107 -7.79 -20.30 -15.04
N PRO A 108 -6.79 -21.02 -15.58
CA PRO A 108 -6.93 -21.63 -16.90
C PRO A 108 -8.07 -22.66 -16.86
N ARG A 109 -8.97 -22.62 -17.85
CA ARG A 109 -10.09 -23.56 -17.99
C ARG A 109 -9.70 -24.77 -18.83
#